data_AF-A0A0L7TC45-F1
#
_entry.id   AF-A0A0L7TC45-F1
#
_cell.length_a   1.000
_cell.length_b   1.000
_cell.length_c   1.000
_cell.angle_alpha   90.00
_cell.angle_beta   90.00
_cell.angle_gamma   90.00
#
_symmetry.space_group_name_H-M   'P 1'
#
loop_
_entity.id
_entity.type
_entity.pdbx_description
1 polymer ?
#
loop_
_entity_poly.entity_id
_entity_poly.type
_entity_poly.pdbx_seq_one_letter_code
_entity_poly.pdbx_strand_id
1 'polypeptide(L)'
;MNKTRLYASVRALAASTTLVVLTTALAHAEQAPAAPQIDAKAWILMDYASGKVLAESAADDRLDPASLTKMMASYVIGQALKSGKITNDDLVTVGKDAWATGNPILQGSSLMFLKPGDRIPVSELNKGIVIQSGNDASIALADYVAGSQDSFVGLMNNYVKALGLQNTHFKTVHGLDSEGQYSTARDMALIGQALIRDVPEEYALHKEKEFTFNKIRQHNRNRLLWSSNLKVDGIKTGHTSGAGNNLVASATEGDMRLISVVLGAATDGIRFRESEKLLTWGFRFWETVTPIKANTAFSTQRVWFGDRKQVNLGVEKDAALTIPKGQMKNMKASFTLTSPQLQAPLKKYQQVGTIDFQLNGKTIEQRPLVVLDEVQQGGFFSRIWDFVMMKLDGWFGKWFS
;
A
#
# COMPACT_ATOMS: atom_id res chain seq x y z
N MET A 1 61.84 87.25 4.84
CA MET A 1 61.73 87.76 3.46
C MET A 1 61.35 86.62 2.53
N ASN A 2 60.36 86.87 1.69
CA ASN A 2 59.69 85.98 0.74
C ASN A 2 60.60 85.08 -0.11
N LYS A 3 60.11 83.88 -0.43
CA LYS A 3 59.88 83.31 -1.80
C LYS A 3 59.48 81.82 -1.67
N THR A 4 58.20 81.45 -1.72
CA THR A 4 57.37 81.04 -2.89
C THR A 4 57.90 79.86 -3.73
N ARG A 5 57.17 78.73 -3.72
CA ARG A 5 56.56 77.99 -4.88
C ARG A 5 56.48 76.45 -4.62
N LEU A 6 55.25 75.88 -4.58
CA LEU A 6 54.64 74.91 -5.57
C LEU A 6 55.04 73.44 -5.30
N TYR A 7 54.24 72.36 -5.39
CA TYR A 7 52.86 71.93 -5.72
C TYR A 7 52.61 70.70 -4.78
N ALA A 8 51.44 70.09 -4.54
CA ALA A 8 50.37 69.64 -5.41
C ALA A 8 49.16 69.20 -4.56
N SER A 9 47.98 69.34 -5.14
CA SER A 9 46.66 69.03 -4.62
C SER A 9 46.33 67.54 -4.73
N VAL A 10 45.93 66.89 -3.63
CA VAL A 10 45.30 65.57 -3.64
C VAL A 10 43.80 65.74 -3.37
N ARG A 11 42.98 65.53 -4.41
CA ARG A 11 41.53 65.34 -4.29
C ARG A 11 41.28 63.87 -3.89
N ALA A 12 40.85 63.64 -2.65
CA ALA A 12 40.31 62.35 -2.24
C ALA A 12 38.82 62.28 -2.62
N LEU A 13 38.49 61.45 -3.60
CA LEU A 13 37.12 61.08 -3.96
C LEU A 13 36.77 59.81 -3.16
N ALA A 14 35.91 59.93 -2.15
CA ALA A 14 35.39 58.78 -1.41
C ALA A 14 34.29 58.12 -2.23
N ALA A 15 34.59 56.97 -2.85
CA ALA A 15 33.60 56.10 -3.48
C ALA A 15 33.08 55.11 -2.43
N SER A 16 31.84 55.30 -1.99
CA SER A 16 31.13 54.36 -1.14
C SER A 16 30.60 53.20 -1.99
N THR A 17 31.28 52.07 -1.97
CA THR A 17 30.82 50.83 -2.61
C THR A 17 29.83 50.12 -1.68
N THR A 18 28.54 50.28 -1.90
CA THR A 18 27.51 49.48 -1.21
C THR A 18 27.52 48.07 -1.77
N LEU A 19 28.10 47.13 -1.02
CA LEU A 19 28.09 45.70 -1.34
C LEU A 19 26.68 45.16 -1.10
N VAL A 20 25.87 45.05 -2.17
CA VAL A 20 24.60 44.32 -2.14
C VAL A 20 24.93 42.84 -2.08
N VAL A 21 24.93 42.26 -0.87
CA VAL A 21 24.97 40.81 -0.68
C VAL A 21 23.59 40.27 -1.08
N LEU A 22 23.46 39.79 -2.32
CA LEU A 22 22.35 38.91 -2.68
C LEU A 22 22.53 37.61 -1.90
N THR A 23 21.85 37.48 -0.78
CA THR A 23 21.58 36.18 -0.17
C THR A 23 20.60 35.45 -1.08
N THR A 24 21.12 34.69 -2.03
CA THR A 24 20.32 33.63 -2.66
C THR A 24 19.95 32.67 -1.54
N ALA A 25 18.69 32.74 -1.08
CA ALA A 25 18.11 31.69 -0.28
C ALA A 25 18.13 30.44 -1.17
N LEU A 26 19.21 29.65 -1.07
CA LEU A 26 19.24 28.29 -1.54
C LEU A 26 18.13 27.58 -0.77
N ALA A 27 16.96 27.48 -1.39
CA ALA A 27 15.92 26.56 -0.98
C ALA A 27 16.61 25.19 -0.90
N HIS A 28 16.97 24.78 0.32
CA HIS A 28 17.40 23.42 0.56
C HIS A 28 16.18 22.60 0.20
N ALA A 29 16.20 21.98 -0.98
CA ALA A 29 15.26 20.94 -1.32
C ALA A 29 15.36 19.94 -0.19
N GLU A 30 14.31 19.85 0.62
CA GLU A 30 14.27 18.95 1.75
C GLU A 30 14.46 17.54 1.21
N GLN A 31 15.68 17.03 1.34
CA GLN A 31 16.06 15.75 0.77
C GLN A 31 15.30 14.69 1.54
N ALA A 32 14.58 13.84 0.78
CA ALA A 32 13.97 12.66 1.36
C ALA A 32 15.04 11.89 2.15
N PRO A 33 14.68 11.36 3.32
CA PRO A 33 15.62 10.63 4.17
C PRO A 33 16.28 9.53 3.33
N ALA A 34 17.60 9.40 3.43
CA ALA A 34 18.31 8.38 2.68
C ALA A 34 17.86 6.99 3.15
N ALA A 35 17.48 6.14 2.21
CA ALA A 35 17.08 4.77 2.50
C ALA A 35 18.29 3.98 3.07
N PRO A 36 18.05 3.04 4.00
CA PRO A 36 19.11 2.19 4.52
C PRO A 36 19.61 1.24 3.41
N GLN A 37 20.90 0.88 3.44
CA GLN A 37 21.39 -0.25 2.67
C GLN A 37 20.80 -1.55 3.21
N ILE A 38 20.32 -2.43 2.34
CA ILE A 38 19.67 -3.69 2.68
C ILE A 38 20.38 -4.85 1.97
N ASP A 39 20.73 -5.88 2.75
CA ASP A 39 21.43 -7.08 2.27
C ASP A 39 20.45 -8.15 1.77
N ALA A 40 19.90 -7.95 0.57
CA ALA A 40 18.97 -8.85 -0.09
C ALA A 40 18.95 -8.61 -1.61
N LYS A 41 18.43 -9.59 -2.39
CA LYS A 41 18.32 -9.46 -3.86
C LYS A 41 17.33 -8.35 -4.26
N ALA A 42 16.17 -8.31 -3.61
CA ALA A 42 15.13 -7.31 -3.87
C ALA A 42 14.38 -6.96 -2.58
N TRP A 43 13.90 -5.73 -2.48
CA TRP A 43 13.13 -5.30 -1.32
C TRP A 43 12.28 -4.05 -1.61
N ILE A 44 11.24 -3.86 -0.79
CA ILE A 44 10.37 -2.68 -0.81
C ILE A 44 9.88 -2.36 0.60
N LEU A 45 9.66 -1.09 0.88
CA LEU A 45 8.91 -0.60 2.04
C LEU A 45 7.77 0.28 1.56
N MET A 46 6.55 -0.07 1.95
CA MET A 46 5.32 0.59 1.52
C MET A 46 4.45 0.96 2.72
N ASP A 47 3.86 2.16 2.68
CA ASP A 47 2.78 2.52 3.61
C ASP A 47 1.46 1.87 3.18
N TYR A 48 0.76 1.25 4.13
CA TYR A 48 -0.49 0.55 3.86
C TYR A 48 -1.63 1.48 3.44
N ALA A 49 -1.78 2.63 4.09
CA ALA A 49 -2.96 3.47 3.90
C ALA A 49 -2.87 4.33 2.64
N SER A 50 -1.70 4.92 2.37
CA SER A 50 -1.46 5.74 1.19
C SER A 50 -1.03 4.93 -0.04
N GLY A 51 -0.51 3.72 0.16
CA GLY A 51 0.14 2.93 -0.89
C GLY A 51 1.51 3.50 -1.32
N LYS A 52 2.03 4.52 -0.63
CA LYS A 52 3.30 5.15 -0.99
C LYS A 52 4.46 4.20 -0.76
N VAL A 53 5.27 4.01 -1.80
CA VAL A 53 6.58 3.36 -1.67
C VAL A 53 7.56 4.35 -1.07
N LEU A 54 8.13 3.99 0.09
CA LEU A 54 9.03 4.85 0.85
C LEU A 54 10.50 4.61 0.48
N ALA A 55 10.83 3.36 0.16
CA ALA A 55 12.14 2.95 -0.32
C ALA A 55 12.01 1.60 -1.04
N GLU A 56 12.84 1.37 -2.06
CA GLU A 56 12.82 0.13 -2.83
C GLU A 56 14.15 -0.14 -3.55
N SER A 57 14.41 -1.40 -3.86
CA SER A 57 15.49 -1.83 -4.75
C SER A 57 15.09 -3.11 -5.46
N ALA A 58 15.25 -3.15 -6.79
CA ALA A 58 14.91 -4.31 -7.62
C ALA A 58 13.46 -4.81 -7.36
N ALA A 59 12.54 -3.90 -7.01
CA ALA A 59 11.24 -4.29 -6.47
C ALA A 59 10.30 -4.95 -7.49
N ASP A 60 10.62 -4.84 -8.77
CA ASP A 60 9.91 -5.45 -9.90
C ASP A 60 10.67 -6.64 -10.53
N ASP A 61 11.82 -7.03 -9.96
CA ASP A 61 12.56 -8.21 -10.41
C ASP A 61 11.79 -9.48 -10.03
N ARG A 62 11.59 -10.37 -11.02
CA ARG A 62 10.90 -11.64 -10.85
C ARG A 62 11.79 -12.62 -10.14
N LEU A 63 11.37 -13.05 -8.95
CA LEU A 63 12.07 -13.99 -8.08
C LEU A 63 11.12 -15.11 -7.65
N ASP A 64 11.71 -16.23 -7.25
CA ASP A 64 10.94 -17.35 -6.68
C ASP A 64 10.30 -16.91 -5.34
N PRO A 65 8.96 -16.97 -5.21
CA PRO A 65 8.29 -16.51 -4.01
C PRO A 65 8.44 -17.49 -2.84
N ALA A 66 8.81 -18.75 -3.11
CA ALA A 66 8.75 -19.83 -2.14
C ALA A 66 7.38 -19.85 -1.41
N SER A 67 7.36 -20.13 -0.11
CA SER A 67 6.15 -20.11 0.72
C SER A 67 5.46 -18.74 0.87
N LEU A 68 5.98 -17.64 0.31
CA LEU A 68 5.19 -16.41 0.20
C LEU A 68 3.96 -16.59 -0.70
N THR A 69 4.00 -17.59 -1.61
CA THR A 69 2.83 -18.05 -2.38
C THR A 69 1.59 -18.30 -1.51
N LYS A 70 1.79 -18.77 -0.27
CA LYS A 70 0.70 -19.04 0.67
C LYS A 70 -0.02 -17.77 1.13
N MET A 71 0.53 -16.57 0.92
CA MET A 71 -0.21 -15.33 1.13
C MET A 71 -1.37 -15.20 0.14
N MET A 72 -1.16 -15.56 -1.13
CA MET A 72 -2.25 -15.58 -2.10
C MET A 72 -3.20 -16.74 -1.84
N ALA A 73 -2.71 -17.92 -1.43
CA ALA A 73 -3.58 -19.03 -1.04
C ALA A 73 -4.50 -18.64 0.15
N SER A 74 -3.92 -18.05 1.20
CA SER A 74 -4.65 -17.49 2.34
C SER A 74 -5.62 -16.39 1.91
N TYR A 75 -5.25 -15.50 0.98
CA TYR A 75 -6.17 -14.52 0.41
C TYR A 75 -7.39 -15.16 -0.26
N VAL A 76 -7.20 -16.20 -1.09
CA VAL A 76 -8.30 -16.95 -1.73
C VAL A 76 -9.20 -17.62 -0.69
N ILE A 77 -8.61 -18.26 0.34
CA ILE A 77 -9.34 -18.91 1.43
C ILE A 77 -10.15 -17.88 2.23
N GLY A 78 -9.53 -16.74 2.58
CA GLY A 78 -10.19 -15.63 3.26
C GLY A 78 -11.37 -15.07 2.46
N GLN A 79 -11.25 -14.97 1.13
CA GLN A 79 -12.37 -14.54 0.28
C GLN A 79 -13.50 -15.58 0.25
N ALA A 80 -13.18 -16.88 0.26
CA ALA A 80 -14.17 -17.95 0.34
C ALA A 80 -14.92 -17.93 1.68
N LEU A 81 -14.20 -17.73 2.79
CA LEU A 81 -14.79 -17.56 4.13
C LEU A 81 -15.66 -16.31 4.20
N LYS A 82 -15.15 -15.16 3.74
CA LYS A 82 -15.86 -13.87 3.75
C LYS A 82 -17.16 -13.91 2.94
N SER A 83 -17.18 -14.66 1.84
CA SER A 83 -18.38 -14.84 1.01
C SER A 83 -19.31 -15.95 1.49
N GLY A 84 -18.96 -16.68 2.55
CA GLY A 84 -19.75 -17.78 3.10
C GLY A 84 -19.78 -19.04 2.23
N LYS A 85 -18.83 -19.18 1.28
CA LYS A 85 -18.71 -20.39 0.44
C LYS A 85 -18.21 -21.61 1.23
N ILE A 86 -17.40 -21.33 2.25
CA ILE A 86 -16.93 -22.29 3.25
C ILE A 86 -17.06 -21.64 4.62
N THR A 87 -17.08 -22.45 5.67
CA THR A 87 -17.04 -22.00 7.07
C THR A 87 -15.83 -22.55 7.80
N ASN A 88 -15.46 -21.93 8.93
CA ASN A 88 -14.34 -22.38 9.75
C ASN A 88 -14.54 -23.78 10.36
N ASP A 89 -15.79 -24.22 10.49
CA ASP A 89 -16.18 -25.49 11.13
C ASP A 89 -16.39 -26.61 10.11
N ASP A 90 -16.34 -26.29 8.81
CA ASP A 90 -16.45 -27.29 7.76
C ASP A 90 -15.32 -28.32 7.90
N LEU A 91 -15.70 -29.60 7.82
CA LEU A 91 -14.75 -30.71 7.93
C LEU A 91 -14.21 -31.09 6.55
N VAL A 92 -12.92 -30.85 6.35
CA VAL A 92 -12.19 -31.24 5.15
C VAL A 92 -11.68 -32.66 5.28
N THR A 93 -12.01 -33.53 4.33
CA THR A 93 -11.45 -34.88 4.24
C THR A 93 -10.12 -34.83 3.50
N VAL A 94 -9.05 -35.25 4.17
CA VAL A 94 -7.69 -35.26 3.61
C VAL A 94 -7.56 -36.32 2.52
N GLY A 95 -7.12 -35.89 1.33
CA GLY A 95 -6.83 -36.74 0.18
C GLY A 95 -5.47 -37.45 0.25
N LYS A 96 -5.17 -38.27 -0.76
CA LYS A 96 -3.87 -38.97 -0.89
C LYS A 96 -2.74 -38.03 -1.33
N ASP A 97 -3.08 -36.97 -2.05
CA ASP A 97 -2.19 -35.91 -2.51
C ASP A 97 -1.65 -35.03 -1.38
N ALA A 98 -2.46 -34.77 -0.35
CA ALA A 98 -2.06 -34.05 0.87
C ALA A 98 -1.26 -34.92 1.85
N TRP A 99 -1.00 -36.20 1.54
CA TRP A 99 -0.26 -37.10 2.43
C TRP A 99 1.25 -37.10 2.12
N ALA A 100 2.05 -36.55 3.04
CA ALA A 100 3.48 -36.41 2.85
C ALA A 100 4.24 -37.72 2.56
N THR A 101 3.83 -38.85 3.17
CA THR A 101 4.47 -40.15 2.88
C THR A 101 4.14 -40.68 1.48
N GLY A 102 2.95 -40.35 0.97
CA GLY A 102 2.47 -40.76 -0.35
C GLY A 102 2.82 -39.79 -1.48
N ASN A 103 3.27 -38.57 -1.15
CA ASN A 103 3.58 -37.52 -2.12
C ASN A 103 5.06 -37.08 -1.99
N PRO A 104 5.95 -37.58 -2.87
CA PRO A 104 7.38 -37.27 -2.82
C PRO A 104 7.71 -35.77 -2.89
N ILE A 105 6.86 -34.96 -3.52
CA ILE A 105 7.06 -33.51 -3.65
C ILE A 105 7.03 -32.81 -2.28
N LEU A 106 6.36 -33.41 -1.29
CA LEU A 106 6.25 -32.87 0.06
C LEU A 106 7.44 -33.22 0.96
N GLN A 107 8.35 -34.09 0.54
CA GLN A 107 9.47 -34.54 1.36
C GLN A 107 10.41 -33.38 1.73
N GLY A 108 10.80 -33.31 3.01
CA GLY A 108 11.68 -32.25 3.51
C GLY A 108 11.02 -30.86 3.62
N SER A 109 9.72 -30.76 3.36
CA SER A 109 9.00 -29.49 3.39
C SER A 109 8.27 -29.25 4.73
N SER A 110 7.64 -28.08 4.89
CA SER A 110 6.84 -27.78 6.08
C SER A 110 5.48 -28.47 6.00
N LEU A 111 5.10 -29.20 7.05
CA LEU A 111 3.95 -30.12 7.04
C LEU A 111 3.19 -30.10 8.37
N MET A 112 1.87 -30.26 8.31
CA MET A 112 1.02 -30.62 9.46
C MET A 112 1.03 -32.12 9.76
N PHE A 113 1.57 -32.94 8.85
CA PHE A 113 1.61 -34.41 8.90
C PHE A 113 0.22 -35.06 8.79
N LEU A 114 -0.59 -34.56 7.84
CA LEU A 114 -1.93 -35.06 7.57
C LEU A 114 -1.92 -36.50 7.02
N LYS A 115 -2.99 -37.28 7.27
CA LYS A 115 -3.16 -38.64 6.72
C LYS A 115 -4.45 -38.75 5.90
N PRO A 116 -4.48 -39.59 4.85
CA PRO A 116 -5.67 -39.77 4.04
C PRO A 116 -6.86 -40.25 4.89
N GLY A 117 -8.02 -39.62 4.70
CA GLY A 117 -9.24 -39.92 5.44
C GLY A 117 -9.42 -39.14 6.75
N ASP A 118 -8.38 -38.43 7.24
CA ASP A 118 -8.54 -37.50 8.35
C ASP A 118 -9.62 -36.45 8.01
N ARG A 119 -10.44 -36.07 9.00
CA ARG A 119 -11.44 -35.00 8.88
C ARG A 119 -11.06 -33.84 9.78
N ILE A 120 -10.61 -32.75 9.18
CA ILE A 120 -10.02 -31.63 9.91
C ILE A 120 -10.82 -30.36 9.63
N PRO A 121 -11.16 -29.55 10.65
CA PRO A 121 -11.82 -28.28 10.43
C PRO A 121 -11.01 -27.34 9.53
N VAL A 122 -11.68 -26.58 8.67
CA VAL A 122 -11.06 -25.52 7.84
C VAL A 122 -10.19 -24.60 8.70
N SER A 123 -10.65 -24.22 9.89
CA SER A 123 -9.90 -23.36 10.81
C SER A 123 -8.54 -23.93 11.22
N GLU A 124 -8.42 -25.24 11.47
CA GLU A 124 -7.15 -25.87 11.85
C GLU A 124 -6.21 -25.99 10.65
N LEU A 125 -6.72 -26.40 9.49
CA LEU A 125 -5.91 -26.44 8.26
C LEU A 125 -5.39 -25.05 7.90
N ASN A 126 -6.25 -24.03 8.03
CA ASN A 126 -5.88 -22.66 7.69
C ASN A 126 -4.79 -22.11 8.63
N LYS A 127 -4.90 -22.40 9.94
CA LYS A 127 -3.81 -22.12 10.90
C LYS A 127 -2.53 -22.87 10.54
N GLY A 128 -2.62 -24.11 10.05
CA GLY A 128 -1.47 -24.85 9.52
C GLY A 128 -0.78 -24.16 8.34
N ILE A 129 -1.55 -23.60 7.40
CA ILE A 129 -1.02 -22.81 6.27
C ILE A 129 -0.33 -21.54 6.77
N VAL A 130 -1.04 -20.76 7.59
CA VAL A 130 -0.59 -19.42 8.00
C VAL A 130 0.59 -19.47 8.98
N ILE A 131 0.46 -20.26 10.04
CA ILE A 131 1.40 -20.29 11.17
C ILE A 131 2.58 -21.22 10.86
N GLN A 132 2.29 -22.46 10.47
CA GLN A 132 3.30 -23.50 10.28
C GLN A 132 3.84 -23.56 8.85
N SER A 133 3.16 -22.91 7.88
CA SER A 133 3.49 -22.99 6.46
C SER A 133 3.31 -24.39 5.86
N GLY A 134 2.34 -25.17 6.37
CA GLY A 134 2.06 -26.54 5.95
C GLY A 134 1.67 -26.65 4.47
N ASN A 135 2.45 -27.42 3.69
CA ASN A 135 2.19 -27.68 2.28
C ASN A 135 1.04 -28.66 2.07
N ASP A 136 0.97 -29.70 2.90
CA ASP A 136 -0.14 -30.66 2.96
C ASP A 136 -1.47 -29.97 3.27
N ALA A 137 -1.49 -29.05 4.23
CA ALA A 137 -2.66 -28.23 4.54
C ALA A 137 -3.10 -27.36 3.36
N SER A 138 -2.13 -26.81 2.62
CA SER A 138 -2.40 -25.99 1.43
C SER A 138 -3.06 -26.81 0.32
N ILE A 139 -2.62 -28.06 0.12
CA ILE A 139 -3.23 -28.99 -0.83
C ILE A 139 -4.66 -29.34 -0.39
N ALA A 140 -4.83 -29.81 0.84
CA ALA A 140 -6.14 -30.23 1.35
C ALA A 140 -7.20 -29.11 1.27
N LEU A 141 -6.84 -27.87 1.65
CA LEU A 141 -7.75 -26.74 1.52
C LEU A 141 -7.97 -26.29 0.08
N ALA A 142 -6.96 -26.39 -0.79
CA ALA A 142 -7.15 -26.07 -2.20
C ALA A 142 -8.17 -27.01 -2.86
N ASP A 143 -8.05 -28.31 -2.60
CA ASP A 143 -8.98 -29.32 -3.11
C ASP A 143 -10.38 -29.13 -2.53
N TYR A 144 -10.51 -28.78 -1.25
CA TYR A 144 -11.80 -28.48 -0.64
C TYR A 144 -12.47 -27.25 -1.24
N VAL A 145 -11.72 -26.16 -1.43
CA VAL A 145 -12.27 -24.86 -1.87
C VAL A 145 -12.58 -24.83 -3.36
N ALA A 146 -11.76 -25.49 -4.19
CA ALA A 146 -11.82 -25.37 -5.64
C ALA A 146 -12.03 -26.71 -6.37
N GLY A 147 -12.09 -27.84 -5.65
CA GLY A 147 -12.22 -29.18 -6.21
C GLY A 147 -10.91 -29.78 -6.74
N SER A 148 -9.90 -28.95 -6.99
CA SER A 148 -8.55 -29.37 -7.36
C SER A 148 -7.52 -28.25 -7.15
N GLN A 149 -6.25 -28.62 -6.98
CA GLN A 149 -5.13 -27.69 -6.96
C GLN A 149 -5.06 -26.79 -8.22
N ASP A 150 -5.31 -27.32 -9.42
CA ASP A 150 -5.28 -26.54 -10.66
C ASP A 150 -6.38 -25.47 -10.69
N SER A 151 -7.59 -25.84 -10.28
CA SER A 151 -8.70 -24.89 -10.14
C SER A 151 -8.38 -23.80 -9.12
N PHE A 152 -7.75 -24.17 -8.00
CA PHE A 152 -7.32 -23.22 -6.97
C PHE A 152 -6.22 -22.27 -7.48
N VAL A 153 -5.22 -22.77 -8.20
CA VAL A 153 -4.19 -21.94 -8.86
C VAL A 153 -4.82 -21.00 -9.89
N GLY A 154 -5.88 -21.44 -10.58
CA GLY A 154 -6.71 -20.59 -11.43
C GLY A 154 -7.32 -19.41 -10.66
N LEU A 155 -7.89 -19.66 -9.47
CA LEU A 155 -8.40 -18.60 -8.59
C LEU A 155 -7.30 -17.64 -8.13
N MET A 156 -6.15 -18.16 -7.72
CA MET A 156 -4.98 -17.34 -7.33
C MET A 156 -4.58 -16.38 -8.45
N ASN A 157 -4.46 -16.89 -9.69
CA ASN A 157 -4.09 -16.07 -10.85
C ASN A 157 -5.21 -15.13 -11.32
N ASN A 158 -6.47 -15.42 -11.02
CA ASN A 158 -7.56 -14.46 -11.23
C ASN A 158 -7.44 -13.28 -10.27
N TYR A 159 -7.06 -13.52 -9.01
CA TYR A 159 -6.79 -12.44 -8.06
C TYR A 159 -5.51 -11.67 -8.37
N VAL A 160 -4.48 -12.30 -8.94
CA VAL A 160 -3.33 -11.57 -9.52
C VAL A 160 -3.80 -10.48 -10.48
N LYS A 161 -4.70 -10.83 -11.42
CA LYS A 161 -5.28 -9.85 -12.37
C LYS A 161 -6.16 -8.81 -11.67
N ALA A 162 -7.04 -9.25 -10.77
CA ALA A 162 -7.97 -8.36 -10.07
C ALA A 162 -7.27 -7.34 -9.17
N LEU A 163 -6.13 -7.72 -8.58
CA LEU A 163 -5.28 -6.84 -7.78
C LEU A 163 -4.29 -6.02 -8.62
N GLY A 164 -4.25 -6.23 -9.95
CA GLY A 164 -3.38 -5.49 -10.86
C GLY A 164 -1.90 -5.84 -10.73
N LEU A 165 -1.57 -7.04 -10.25
CA LEU A 165 -0.19 -7.51 -10.05
C LEU A 165 0.45 -7.82 -11.41
N GLN A 166 1.47 -7.06 -11.78
CA GLN A 166 2.03 -7.08 -13.15
C GLN A 166 3.09 -8.17 -13.35
N ASN A 167 3.69 -8.65 -12.28
CA ASN A 167 4.87 -9.51 -12.32
C ASN A 167 4.73 -10.70 -11.36
N THR A 168 3.53 -11.27 -11.30
CA THR A 168 3.23 -12.45 -10.48
C THR A 168 2.53 -13.52 -11.29
N HIS A 169 2.96 -14.77 -11.15
CA HIS A 169 2.26 -15.94 -11.67
C HIS A 169 2.45 -17.12 -10.72
N PHE A 170 1.36 -17.78 -10.34
CA PHE A 170 1.39 -18.95 -9.49
C PHE A 170 1.19 -20.23 -10.28
N LYS A 171 1.96 -21.27 -9.92
CA LYS A 171 1.86 -22.62 -10.49
C LYS A 171 1.49 -23.67 -9.45
N THR A 172 1.63 -23.34 -8.16
CA THR A 172 1.36 -24.24 -7.05
C THR A 172 0.60 -23.51 -5.94
N VAL A 173 -0.10 -24.28 -5.11
CA VAL A 173 -0.86 -23.73 -3.97
C VAL A 173 0.02 -23.40 -2.76
N HIS A 174 1.22 -23.99 -2.72
CA HIS A 174 2.11 -23.94 -1.56
C HIS A 174 3.42 -23.19 -1.81
N GLY A 175 3.83 -22.99 -3.06
CA GLY A 175 5.08 -22.30 -3.41
C GLY A 175 6.35 -23.14 -3.33
N LEU A 176 6.27 -24.47 -3.44
CA LEU A 176 7.43 -25.28 -3.82
C LEU A 176 7.89 -24.86 -5.23
N ASP A 177 9.17 -25.09 -5.52
CA ASP A 177 9.82 -24.66 -6.76
C ASP A 177 9.08 -25.27 -7.97
N SER A 178 8.73 -24.42 -8.93
CA SER A 178 7.98 -24.80 -10.12
C SER A 178 8.33 -23.83 -11.24
N GLU A 179 8.72 -24.36 -12.40
CA GLU A 179 9.08 -23.53 -13.56
C GLU A 179 7.91 -22.63 -13.98
N GLY A 180 8.21 -21.35 -14.16
CA GLY A 180 7.22 -20.33 -14.50
C GLY A 180 6.46 -19.73 -13.31
N GLN A 181 6.71 -20.18 -12.07
CA GLN A 181 6.18 -19.52 -10.88
C GLN A 181 7.11 -18.38 -10.45
N TYR A 182 6.58 -17.17 -10.29
CA TYR A 182 7.37 -16.02 -9.86
C TYR A 182 6.49 -14.94 -9.22
N SER A 183 7.13 -14.05 -8.47
CA SER A 183 6.54 -12.80 -7.98
C SER A 183 7.65 -11.73 -7.84
N THR A 184 7.29 -10.54 -7.39
CA THR A 184 8.25 -9.47 -7.06
C THR A 184 8.07 -8.96 -5.63
N ALA A 185 8.99 -8.13 -5.15
CA ALA A 185 8.86 -7.50 -3.84
C ALA A 185 7.64 -6.56 -3.82
N ARG A 186 7.41 -5.80 -4.91
CA ARG A 186 6.26 -4.91 -5.05
C ARG A 186 4.94 -5.67 -5.03
N ASP A 187 4.81 -6.71 -5.84
CA ASP A 187 3.57 -7.49 -5.90
C ASP A 187 3.29 -8.21 -4.59
N MET A 188 4.32 -8.70 -3.88
CA MET A 188 4.15 -9.28 -2.55
C MET A 188 3.72 -8.26 -1.50
N ALA A 189 4.17 -7.01 -1.59
CA ALA A 189 3.67 -5.92 -0.73
C ALA A 189 2.20 -5.61 -1.01
N LEU A 190 1.79 -5.63 -2.29
CA LEU A 190 0.40 -5.44 -2.71
C LEU A 190 -0.51 -6.60 -2.28
N ILE A 191 -0.03 -7.85 -2.36
CA ILE A 191 -0.75 -9.01 -1.79
C ILE A 191 -0.90 -8.85 -0.28
N GLY A 192 0.17 -8.44 0.42
CA GLY A 192 0.11 -8.16 1.85
C GLY A 192 -0.91 -7.07 2.19
N GLN A 193 -0.91 -5.96 1.44
CA GLN A 193 -1.87 -4.87 1.61
C GLN A 193 -3.31 -5.34 1.35
N ALA A 194 -3.53 -6.14 0.31
CA ALA A 194 -4.83 -6.70 0.00
C ALA A 194 -5.32 -7.66 1.08
N LEU A 195 -4.44 -8.52 1.62
CA LEU A 195 -4.78 -9.44 2.71
C LEU A 195 -5.25 -8.68 3.96
N ILE A 196 -4.54 -7.61 4.33
CA ILE A 196 -4.91 -6.75 5.47
C ILE A 196 -6.25 -6.03 5.21
N ARG A 197 -6.46 -5.53 3.99
CA ARG A 197 -7.61 -4.69 3.62
C ARG A 197 -8.89 -5.48 3.39
N ASP A 198 -8.78 -6.56 2.63
CA ASP A 198 -9.95 -7.23 2.03
C ASP A 198 -10.44 -8.40 2.88
N VAL A 199 -9.55 -9.06 3.62
CA VAL A 199 -9.86 -10.25 4.43
C VAL A 199 -9.22 -10.13 5.84
N PRO A 200 -9.58 -9.10 6.63
CA PRO A 200 -8.92 -8.82 7.90
C PRO A 200 -9.04 -9.95 8.94
N GLU A 201 -10.11 -10.75 8.89
CA GLU A 201 -10.28 -11.94 9.74
C GLU A 201 -9.24 -13.03 9.42
N GLU A 202 -8.95 -13.23 8.13
CA GLU A 202 -7.89 -14.12 7.66
C GLU A 202 -6.50 -13.58 8.03
N TYR A 203 -6.29 -12.28 7.83
CA TYR A 203 -5.06 -11.61 8.23
C TYR A 203 -4.77 -11.78 9.73
N ALA A 204 -5.82 -11.74 10.57
CA ALA A 204 -5.67 -11.86 12.02
C ALA A 204 -5.01 -13.17 12.48
N LEU A 205 -5.03 -14.24 11.68
CA LEU A 205 -4.33 -15.49 11.98
C LEU A 205 -2.80 -15.32 11.97
N HIS A 206 -2.27 -14.35 11.21
CA HIS A 206 -0.83 -14.17 11.00
C HIS A 206 -0.09 -13.67 12.24
N LYS A 207 -0.80 -13.10 13.21
CA LYS A 207 -0.23 -12.68 14.51
C LYS A 207 -0.29 -13.76 15.59
N GLU A 208 -0.98 -14.87 15.33
CA GLU A 208 -0.98 -16.01 16.27
C GLU A 208 0.44 -16.59 16.34
N LYS A 209 1.01 -16.59 17.56
CA LYS A 209 2.39 -16.99 17.81
C LYS A 209 2.60 -18.50 17.78
N GLU A 210 1.56 -19.25 18.06
CA GLU A 210 1.59 -20.70 18.10
C GLU A 210 0.19 -21.29 17.94
N PHE A 211 0.15 -22.54 17.52
CA PHE A 211 -1.06 -23.32 17.36
C PHE A 211 -0.75 -24.78 17.70
N THR A 212 -1.69 -25.48 18.32
CA THR A 212 -1.53 -26.90 18.67
C THR A 212 -2.40 -27.75 17.74
N PHE A 213 -1.76 -28.64 16.99
CA PHE A 213 -2.42 -29.64 16.16
C PHE A 213 -1.97 -31.03 16.57
N ASN A 214 -2.91 -31.97 16.65
CA ASN A 214 -2.60 -33.36 17.00
C ASN A 214 -1.69 -33.50 18.25
N LYS A 215 -1.99 -32.70 19.29
CA LYS A 215 -1.24 -32.60 20.56
C LYS A 215 0.20 -32.09 20.43
N ILE A 216 0.59 -31.57 19.27
CA ILE A 216 1.92 -30.99 19.01
C ILE A 216 1.77 -29.49 18.82
N ARG A 217 2.43 -28.72 19.68
CA ARG A 217 2.50 -27.27 19.58
C ARG A 217 3.50 -26.86 18.50
N GLN A 218 3.05 -26.01 17.59
CA GLN A 218 3.81 -25.48 16.46
C GLN A 218 3.91 -23.96 16.61
N HIS A 219 5.11 -23.41 16.47
CA HIS A 219 5.33 -21.98 16.54
C HIS A 219 5.23 -21.33 15.16
N ASN A 220 4.77 -20.08 15.14
CA ASN A 220 4.79 -19.25 13.94
C ASN A 220 6.22 -19.05 13.47
N ARG A 221 6.45 -19.23 12.17
CA ARG A 221 7.79 -19.08 11.57
C ARG A 221 8.25 -17.62 11.48
N ASN A 222 7.35 -16.66 11.58
CA ASN A 222 7.68 -15.24 11.58
C ASN A 222 8.22 -14.79 12.95
N ARG A 223 9.56 -14.83 13.11
CA ARG A 223 10.23 -14.46 14.36
C ARG A 223 10.04 -12.99 14.76
N LEU A 224 9.66 -12.10 13.83
CA LEU A 224 9.40 -10.69 14.17
C LEU A 224 8.16 -10.49 15.04
N LEU A 225 7.25 -11.46 15.14
CA LEU A 225 6.14 -11.41 16.11
C LEU A 225 6.61 -11.35 17.57
N TRP A 226 7.87 -11.68 17.83
CA TRP A 226 8.51 -11.58 19.15
C TRP A 226 9.45 -10.38 19.27
N SER A 227 9.49 -9.47 18.28
CA SER A 227 10.26 -8.23 18.41
C SER A 227 9.72 -7.40 19.58
N SER A 228 10.62 -6.89 20.41
CA SER A 228 10.31 -5.90 21.45
C SER A 228 10.35 -4.46 20.92
N ASN A 229 10.88 -4.26 19.71
CA ASN A 229 11.10 -2.93 19.13
C ASN A 229 9.95 -2.51 18.22
N LEU A 230 9.27 -3.46 17.59
CA LEU A 230 8.22 -3.24 16.60
C LEU A 230 6.95 -4.01 16.98
N LYS A 231 5.79 -3.40 16.74
CA LYS A 231 4.49 -4.08 16.84
C LYS A 231 4.19 -4.80 15.53
N VAL A 232 4.84 -5.95 15.31
CA VAL A 232 4.66 -6.77 14.11
C VAL A 232 3.46 -7.70 14.30
N ASP A 233 2.58 -7.77 13.29
CA ASP A 233 1.40 -8.63 13.30
C ASP A 233 1.27 -9.51 12.04
N GLY A 234 2.33 -9.56 11.22
CA GLY A 234 2.39 -10.38 10.02
C GLY A 234 3.70 -10.23 9.25
N ILE A 235 3.87 -10.82 8.08
CA ILE A 235 2.89 -11.70 7.42
C ILE A 235 3.50 -13.09 7.25
N LYS A 236 4.45 -13.28 6.33
CA LYS A 236 4.87 -14.62 5.92
C LYS A 236 6.36 -14.72 5.61
N THR A 237 6.96 -15.82 6.06
CA THR A 237 8.31 -16.24 5.66
C THR A 237 8.26 -17.21 4.49
N GLY A 238 9.30 -17.21 3.65
CA GLY A 238 9.53 -18.20 2.60
C GLY A 238 11.01 -18.57 2.46
N HIS A 239 11.28 -19.84 2.15
CA HIS A 239 12.63 -20.31 1.86
C HIS A 239 12.58 -21.53 0.95
N THR A 240 13.36 -21.49 -0.13
CA THR A 240 13.82 -22.64 -0.90
C THR A 240 15.27 -22.39 -1.30
N SER A 241 15.96 -23.44 -1.77
CA SER A 241 17.35 -23.29 -2.21
C SER A 241 17.50 -22.31 -3.39
N GLY A 242 16.51 -22.25 -4.29
CA GLY A 242 16.47 -21.29 -5.41
C GLY A 242 16.08 -19.87 -4.99
N ALA A 243 15.13 -19.73 -4.06
CA ALA A 243 14.60 -18.43 -3.65
C ALA A 243 15.51 -17.66 -2.66
N GLY A 244 16.30 -18.36 -1.85
CA GLY A 244 16.94 -17.77 -0.67
C GLY A 244 15.94 -17.50 0.46
N ASN A 245 16.24 -16.57 1.36
CA ASN A 245 15.41 -16.27 2.53
C ASN A 245 14.50 -15.06 2.29
N ASN A 246 13.19 -15.30 2.24
CA ASN A 246 12.17 -14.30 1.94
C ASN A 246 11.30 -13.97 3.17
N LEU A 247 10.89 -12.71 3.29
CA LEU A 247 9.96 -12.25 4.31
C LEU A 247 9.08 -11.11 3.79
N VAL A 248 7.77 -11.25 3.98
CA VAL A 248 6.84 -10.11 4.00
C VAL A 248 6.47 -9.85 5.45
N ALA A 249 6.71 -8.65 5.95
CA ALA A 249 6.37 -8.23 7.30
C ALA A 249 5.45 -7.01 7.30
N SER A 250 4.57 -6.91 8.30
CA SER A 250 3.80 -5.69 8.54
C SER A 250 3.81 -5.35 10.02
N ALA A 251 3.91 -4.06 10.31
CA ALA A 251 3.98 -3.52 11.65
C ALA A 251 3.18 -2.22 11.77
N THR A 252 2.87 -1.83 13.01
CA THR A 252 2.14 -0.59 13.31
C THR A 252 2.83 0.28 14.35
N GLU A 253 2.69 1.60 14.19
CA GLU A 253 3.01 2.61 15.21
C GLU A 253 1.91 3.67 15.20
N GLY A 254 1.09 3.72 16.25
CA GLY A 254 -0.16 4.49 16.22
C GLY A 254 -1.09 4.01 15.10
N ASP A 255 -1.58 4.95 14.28
CA ASP A 255 -2.43 4.67 13.12
C ASP A 255 -1.62 4.32 11.85
N MET A 256 -0.30 4.51 11.87
CA MET A 256 0.56 4.23 10.72
C MET A 256 0.86 2.73 10.64
N ARG A 257 0.68 2.16 9.44
CA ARG A 257 1.02 0.77 9.14
C ARG A 257 1.98 0.71 7.97
N LEU A 258 3.08 -0.01 8.16
CA LEU A 258 4.06 -0.28 7.12
C LEU A 258 4.06 -1.75 6.73
N ILE A 259 4.41 -2.01 5.47
CA ILE A 259 4.62 -3.33 4.89
C ILE A 259 6.01 -3.34 4.29
N SER A 260 6.88 -4.24 4.77
CA SER A 260 8.18 -4.50 4.18
C SER A 260 8.21 -5.85 3.50
N VAL A 261 8.93 -5.91 2.37
CA VAL A 261 9.25 -7.17 1.70
C VAL A 261 10.75 -7.22 1.48
N VAL A 262 11.34 -8.36 1.84
CA VAL A 262 12.75 -8.69 1.61
C VAL A 262 12.81 -10.05 0.93
N LEU A 263 13.41 -10.11 -0.26
CA LEU A 263 13.54 -11.32 -1.07
C LEU A 263 15.01 -11.69 -1.29
N GLY A 264 15.31 -12.98 -1.18
CA GLY A 264 16.62 -13.53 -1.50
C GLY A 264 17.73 -13.14 -0.53
N ALA A 265 17.42 -12.96 0.76
CA ALA A 265 18.47 -12.78 1.76
C ALA A 265 19.33 -14.04 1.89
N ALA A 266 20.64 -13.87 2.14
CA ALA A 266 21.60 -14.98 2.16
C ALA A 266 21.36 -15.96 3.32
N THR A 267 20.81 -15.51 4.46
CA THR A 267 20.54 -16.37 5.62
C THR A 267 19.20 -16.06 6.27
N ASP A 268 18.70 -17.00 7.08
CA ASP A 268 17.49 -16.83 7.88
C ASP A 268 17.58 -15.62 8.82
N GLY A 269 18.74 -15.34 9.42
CA GLY A 269 18.93 -14.17 10.28
C GLY A 269 18.83 -12.85 9.52
N ILE A 270 19.38 -12.79 8.31
CA ILE A 270 19.44 -11.57 7.50
C ILE A 270 18.04 -11.11 7.11
N ARG A 271 17.14 -12.00 6.64
CA ARG A 271 15.78 -11.58 6.21
C ARG A 271 15.03 -10.81 7.31
N PHE A 272 15.18 -11.22 8.57
CA PHE A 272 14.50 -10.58 9.70
C PHE A 272 15.17 -9.27 10.10
N ARG A 273 16.50 -9.25 10.22
CA ARG A 273 17.26 -8.05 10.57
C ARG A 273 17.04 -6.92 9.55
N GLU A 274 17.09 -7.25 8.26
CA GLU A 274 16.89 -6.25 7.21
C GLU A 274 15.43 -5.76 7.14
N SER A 275 14.45 -6.63 7.40
CA SER A 275 13.04 -6.22 7.47
C SER A 275 12.76 -5.32 8.68
N GLU A 276 13.33 -5.62 9.85
CA GLU A 276 13.25 -4.78 11.04
C GLU A 276 13.92 -3.42 10.82
N LYS A 277 15.07 -3.39 10.13
CA LYS A 277 15.77 -2.17 9.73
C LYS A 277 14.92 -1.28 8.83
N LEU A 278 14.27 -1.85 7.81
CA LEU A 278 13.36 -1.11 6.92
C LEU A 278 12.17 -0.52 7.69
N LEU A 279 11.47 -1.35 8.48
CA LEU A 279 10.30 -0.91 9.24
C LEU A 279 10.65 0.19 10.25
N THR A 280 11.73 -0.01 11.02
CA THR A 280 12.22 0.98 11.99
C THR A 280 12.59 2.30 11.32
N TRP A 281 13.28 2.25 10.16
CA TRP A 281 13.58 3.45 9.38
C TRP A 281 12.30 4.16 8.91
N GLY A 282 11.32 3.40 8.42
CA GLY A 282 10.03 3.92 7.99
C GLY A 282 9.33 4.73 9.08
N PHE A 283 9.12 4.14 10.25
CA PHE A 283 8.46 4.82 11.37
C PHE A 283 9.26 5.99 11.95
N ARG A 284 10.59 5.93 11.86
CA ARG A 284 11.46 7.02 12.33
C ARG A 284 11.32 8.27 11.46
N PHE A 285 11.25 8.12 10.15
CA PHE A 285 11.42 9.21 9.20
C PHE A 285 10.17 9.61 8.44
N TRP A 286 9.10 8.81 8.50
CA TRP A 286 7.85 9.07 7.80
C TRP A 286 6.68 9.10 8.79
N GLU A 287 5.64 9.81 8.39
CA GLU A 287 4.33 9.78 9.04
C GLU A 287 3.23 9.72 7.97
N THR A 288 2.12 9.06 8.30
CA THR A 288 0.95 9.00 7.43
C THR A 288 -0.17 9.84 8.01
N VAL A 289 -0.67 10.78 7.20
CA VAL A 289 -1.74 11.71 7.54
C VAL A 289 -2.91 11.53 6.60
N THR A 290 -4.13 11.71 7.11
CA THR A 290 -5.36 11.66 6.30
C THR A 290 -6.03 13.05 6.33
N PRO A 291 -5.55 14.02 5.54
CA PRO A 291 -6.10 15.38 5.53
C PRO A 291 -7.57 15.46 5.12
N ILE A 292 -8.04 14.51 4.30
CA ILE A 292 -9.43 14.45 3.85
C ILE A 292 -9.94 13.03 4.03
N LYS A 293 -10.93 12.84 4.90
CA LYS A 293 -11.62 11.56 5.08
C LYS A 293 -12.64 11.32 3.97
N ALA A 294 -12.87 10.06 3.63
CA ALA A 294 -13.91 9.63 2.72
C ALA A 294 -15.26 10.24 3.10
N ASN A 295 -16.03 10.65 2.10
CA ASN A 295 -17.38 11.21 2.28
C ASN A 295 -17.47 12.45 3.18
N THR A 296 -16.35 13.10 3.48
CA THR A 296 -16.32 14.38 4.20
C THR A 296 -16.17 15.52 3.20
N ALA A 297 -16.99 16.57 3.33
CA ALA A 297 -16.93 17.72 2.45
C ALA A 297 -15.57 18.45 2.57
N PHE A 298 -14.84 18.50 1.46
CA PHE A 298 -13.61 19.27 1.32
C PHE A 298 -13.89 20.69 0.79
N SER A 299 -14.83 20.79 -0.15
CA SER A 299 -15.28 22.06 -0.72
C SER A 299 -16.75 21.97 -1.10
N THR A 300 -17.45 23.11 -1.10
CA THR A 300 -18.83 23.22 -1.60
C THR A 300 -18.83 24.14 -2.81
N GLN A 301 -19.38 23.66 -3.93
CA GLN A 301 -19.38 24.40 -5.20
C GLN A 301 -20.80 24.64 -5.70
N ARG A 302 -21.00 25.75 -6.43
CA ARG A 302 -22.28 26.04 -7.10
C ARG A 302 -22.54 25.01 -8.20
N VAL A 303 -23.79 24.56 -8.30
CA VAL A 303 -24.28 23.75 -9.41
C VAL A 303 -25.38 24.50 -10.13
N TRP A 304 -25.32 24.47 -11.46
CA TRP A 304 -26.33 25.03 -12.34
C TRP A 304 -27.31 23.95 -12.79
N PHE A 305 -28.56 24.34 -13.03
CA PHE A 305 -29.63 23.49 -13.54
C PHE A 305 -30.02 22.33 -12.63
N GLY A 306 -29.60 22.36 -11.36
CA GLY A 306 -29.85 21.32 -10.38
C GLY A 306 -31.14 21.50 -9.58
N ASP A 307 -31.60 20.43 -8.94
CA ASP A 307 -32.60 20.48 -7.87
C ASP A 307 -32.04 21.13 -6.58
N ARG A 308 -30.72 21.29 -6.52
CA ARG A 308 -29.96 22.01 -5.49
C ARG A 308 -29.03 23.03 -6.12
N LYS A 309 -28.76 24.12 -5.39
CA LYS A 309 -27.88 25.22 -5.85
C LYS A 309 -26.39 24.94 -5.63
N GLN A 310 -26.05 23.99 -4.77
CA GLN A 310 -24.69 23.67 -4.37
C GLN A 310 -24.52 22.16 -4.20
N VAL A 311 -23.28 21.71 -4.34
CA VAL A 311 -22.87 20.32 -4.14
C VAL A 311 -21.62 20.25 -3.29
N ASN A 312 -21.58 19.27 -2.39
CA ASN A 312 -20.38 18.96 -1.62
C ASN A 312 -19.45 18.11 -2.48
N LEU A 313 -18.18 18.52 -2.51
CA LEU A 313 -17.10 17.83 -3.18
C LEU A 313 -16.09 17.33 -2.14
N GLY A 314 -15.50 16.17 -2.40
CA GLY A 314 -14.51 15.56 -1.53
C GLY A 314 -13.84 14.38 -2.21
N VAL A 315 -13.58 13.34 -1.43
CA VAL A 315 -12.94 12.10 -1.90
C VAL A 315 -13.83 10.89 -1.60
N GLU A 316 -13.83 9.92 -2.52
CA GLU A 316 -14.57 8.66 -2.36
C GLU A 316 -13.94 7.77 -1.28
N LYS A 317 -12.60 7.79 -1.20
CA LYS A 317 -11.78 7.02 -0.25
C LYS A 317 -10.88 7.97 0.53
N ASP A 318 -10.49 7.57 1.75
CA ASP A 318 -9.59 8.35 2.60
C ASP A 318 -8.36 8.79 1.82
N ALA A 319 -8.08 10.09 1.80
CA ALA A 319 -6.93 10.66 1.14
C ALA A 319 -5.71 10.57 2.06
N ALA A 320 -5.28 9.35 2.37
CA ALA A 320 -4.06 9.12 3.14
C ALA A 320 -2.83 9.50 2.31
N LEU A 321 -1.90 10.22 2.96
CA LEU A 321 -0.64 10.69 2.40
C LEU A 321 0.49 10.34 3.36
N THR A 322 1.59 9.80 2.83
CA THR A 322 2.80 9.57 3.62
C THR A 322 3.84 10.61 3.27
N ILE A 323 4.29 11.34 4.29
CA ILE A 323 5.20 12.49 4.18
C ILE A 323 6.37 12.35 5.17
N PRO A 324 7.49 13.07 4.98
CA PRO A 324 8.55 13.09 5.97
C PRO A 324 8.02 13.55 7.34
N LYS A 325 8.46 12.90 8.41
CA LYS A 325 7.96 13.13 9.77
C LYS A 325 8.17 14.59 10.20
N GLY A 326 7.12 15.23 10.72
CA GLY A 326 7.14 16.62 11.17
C GLY A 326 6.82 17.66 10.09
N GLN A 327 6.53 17.21 8.86
CA GLN A 327 6.27 18.10 7.72
C GLN A 327 4.79 18.44 7.50
N MET A 328 3.87 17.88 8.29
CA MET A 328 2.43 18.15 8.16
C MET A 328 2.11 19.65 8.11
N LYS A 329 2.68 20.47 9.00
CA LYS A 329 2.46 21.94 9.03
C LYS A 329 2.80 22.67 7.72
N ASN A 330 3.63 22.08 6.86
CA ASN A 330 4.06 22.65 5.59
C ASN A 330 3.22 22.15 4.40
N MET A 331 2.24 21.28 4.66
CA MET A 331 1.35 20.72 3.67
C MET A 331 0.21 21.69 3.35
N LYS A 332 -0.10 21.83 2.07
CA LYS A 332 -1.25 22.58 1.55
C LYS A 332 -2.08 21.68 0.64
N ALA A 333 -3.39 21.86 0.67
CA ALA A 333 -4.31 21.22 -0.27
C ALA A 333 -4.98 22.31 -1.10
N SER A 334 -5.02 22.12 -2.42
CA SER A 334 -5.78 22.94 -3.36
C SER A 334 -6.55 22.04 -4.31
N PHE A 335 -7.42 22.59 -5.15
CA PHE A 335 -8.11 21.79 -6.17
C PHE A 335 -8.33 22.56 -7.46
N THR A 336 -8.51 21.82 -8.54
CA THR A 336 -8.93 22.31 -9.84
C THR A 336 -10.18 21.57 -10.28
N LEU A 337 -11.10 22.27 -10.97
CA LEU A 337 -12.26 21.64 -11.60
C LEU A 337 -11.94 21.35 -13.06
N THR A 338 -12.44 20.23 -13.58
CA THR A 338 -12.35 19.89 -15.01
C THR A 338 -13.19 20.82 -15.87
N SER A 339 -14.20 21.46 -15.28
CA SER A 339 -15.02 22.48 -15.92
C SER A 339 -15.24 23.64 -14.95
N PRO A 340 -15.18 24.90 -15.43
CA PRO A 340 -15.29 26.07 -14.56
C PRO A 340 -16.68 26.19 -13.89
N GLN A 341 -17.69 25.51 -14.43
CA GLN A 341 -19.05 25.49 -13.91
C GLN A 341 -19.55 24.05 -13.86
N LEU A 342 -20.13 23.67 -12.72
CA LEU A 342 -20.78 22.37 -12.57
C LEU A 342 -22.24 22.47 -12.99
N GLN A 343 -22.70 21.50 -13.78
CA GLN A 343 -24.07 21.45 -14.29
C GLN A 343 -24.70 20.11 -13.95
N ALA A 344 -25.95 20.12 -13.51
CA ALA A 344 -26.72 18.92 -13.24
C ALA A 344 -27.17 18.21 -14.53
N PRO A 345 -27.37 16.88 -14.52
CA PRO A 345 -27.27 15.99 -13.36
C PRO A 345 -25.83 15.63 -12.98
N LEU A 346 -25.56 15.53 -11.68
CA LEU A 346 -24.28 15.07 -11.13
C LEU A 346 -24.50 13.80 -10.31
N LYS A 347 -23.82 12.71 -10.67
CA LYS A 347 -23.90 11.45 -9.93
C LYS A 347 -22.99 11.48 -8.71
N LYS A 348 -23.38 10.78 -7.64
CA LYS A 348 -22.48 10.51 -6.52
C LYS A 348 -21.19 9.83 -7.02
N TYR A 349 -20.06 10.30 -6.52
CA TYR A 349 -18.69 9.93 -6.92
C TYR A 349 -18.29 10.26 -8.36
N GLN A 350 -19.09 11.05 -9.08
CA GLN A 350 -18.65 11.61 -10.34
C GLN A 350 -17.43 12.51 -10.10
N GLN A 351 -16.33 12.21 -10.80
CA GLN A 351 -15.15 13.06 -10.78
C GLN A 351 -15.44 14.37 -11.51
N VAL A 352 -15.16 15.49 -10.84
CA VAL A 352 -15.37 16.84 -11.35
C VAL A 352 -14.11 17.70 -11.28
N GLY A 353 -12.99 17.12 -10.84
CA GLY A 353 -11.75 17.84 -10.62
C GLY A 353 -10.65 16.96 -10.04
N THR A 354 -9.63 17.63 -9.55
CA THR A 354 -8.46 17.03 -8.90
C THR A 354 -8.09 17.86 -7.68
N ILE A 355 -7.81 17.18 -6.56
CA ILE A 355 -7.19 17.75 -5.37
C ILE A 355 -5.67 17.60 -5.51
N ASP A 356 -4.95 18.70 -5.33
CA ASP A 356 -3.50 18.79 -5.39
C ASP A 356 -2.94 19.01 -3.98
N PHE A 357 -2.20 18.03 -3.48
CA PHE A 357 -1.50 18.12 -2.20
C PHE A 357 -0.06 18.56 -2.45
N GLN A 358 0.32 19.66 -1.83
CA GLN A 358 1.62 20.29 -1.97
C GLN A 358 2.38 20.26 -0.66
N LEU A 359 3.67 19.99 -0.74
CA LEU A 359 4.61 20.16 0.36
C LEU A 359 5.69 21.14 -0.07
N ASN A 360 5.90 22.21 0.70
CA ASN A 360 6.87 23.26 0.37
C ASN A 360 6.71 23.83 -1.07
N GLY A 361 5.45 23.96 -1.53
CA GLY A 361 5.11 24.48 -2.86
C GLY A 361 5.26 23.49 -4.02
N LYS A 362 5.68 22.25 -3.76
CA LYS A 362 5.75 21.18 -4.76
C LYS A 362 4.61 20.19 -4.57
N THR A 363 3.88 19.87 -5.64
CA THR A 363 2.91 18.77 -5.65
C THR A 363 3.59 17.46 -5.27
N ILE A 364 3.08 16.81 -4.23
CA ILE A 364 3.55 15.50 -3.77
C ILE A 364 2.60 14.38 -4.15
N GLU A 365 1.30 14.68 -4.29
CA GLU A 365 0.26 13.69 -4.57
C GLU A 365 -1.00 14.39 -5.13
N GLN A 366 -1.75 13.68 -5.97
CA GLN A 366 -3.05 14.12 -6.48
C GLN A 366 -4.13 13.08 -6.22
N ARG A 367 -5.36 13.54 -5.98
CA ARG A 367 -6.54 12.69 -5.78
C ARG A 367 -7.73 13.20 -6.60
N PRO A 368 -8.60 12.32 -7.11
CA PRO A 368 -9.84 12.76 -7.75
C PRO A 368 -10.70 13.58 -6.79
N LEU A 369 -11.16 14.75 -7.23
CA LEU A 369 -12.21 15.50 -6.55
C LEU A 369 -13.56 15.02 -7.09
N VAL A 370 -14.38 14.47 -6.20
CA VAL A 370 -15.64 13.82 -6.57
C VAL A 370 -16.84 14.45 -5.88
N VAL A 371 -18.01 14.29 -6.50
CA VAL A 371 -19.31 14.67 -5.95
C VAL A 371 -19.69 13.73 -4.79
N LEU A 372 -20.06 14.29 -3.63
CA LEU A 372 -20.46 13.48 -2.46
C LEU A 372 -21.96 13.23 -2.38
N ASP A 373 -22.76 14.16 -2.90
CA ASP A 373 -24.22 14.12 -2.89
C ASP A 373 -24.73 14.20 -4.33
N GLU A 374 -25.58 13.26 -4.74
CA GLU A 374 -26.21 13.30 -6.07
C GLU A 374 -27.03 14.60 -6.22
N VAL A 375 -26.91 15.23 -7.40
CA VAL A 375 -27.70 16.41 -7.79
C VAL A 375 -28.50 16.05 -9.02
N GLN A 376 -29.82 16.04 -8.88
CA GLN A 376 -30.72 15.77 -9.99
C GLN A 376 -30.96 17.04 -10.79
N GLN A 377 -31.55 16.88 -11.98
CA GLN A 377 -31.93 18.02 -12.78
C GLN A 377 -33.08 18.79 -12.11
N GLY A 378 -32.94 20.11 -12.01
CA GLY A 378 -33.96 20.99 -11.45
C GLY A 378 -35.18 21.16 -12.34
N GLY A 379 -36.27 21.67 -11.76
CA GLY A 379 -37.51 21.96 -12.48
C GLY A 379 -37.33 22.96 -13.63
N PHE A 380 -38.26 22.97 -14.59
CA PHE A 380 -38.19 23.78 -15.81
C PHE A 380 -37.91 25.28 -15.55
N PHE A 381 -38.64 25.91 -14.63
CA PHE A 381 -38.45 27.34 -14.31
C PHE A 381 -37.12 27.62 -13.63
N SER A 382 -36.65 26.73 -12.75
CA SER A 382 -35.35 26.86 -12.09
C SER A 382 -34.21 26.85 -13.12
N ARG A 383 -34.31 25.98 -14.12
CA ARG A 383 -33.30 25.87 -15.18
C ARG A 383 -33.26 27.10 -16.08
N ILE A 384 -34.41 27.70 -16.40
CA ILE A 384 -34.47 28.95 -17.17
C ILE A 384 -33.81 30.08 -16.39
N TRP A 385 -34.12 30.21 -15.10
CA TRP A 385 -33.51 31.22 -14.25
C TRP A 385 -31.98 31.05 -14.16
N ASP A 386 -31.53 29.81 -13.96
CA ASP A 386 -30.10 29.48 -13.96
C ASP A 386 -29.43 29.81 -15.31
N PHE A 387 -30.10 29.57 -16.43
CA PHE A 387 -29.57 29.92 -17.75
C PHE A 387 -29.34 31.43 -17.88
N VAL A 388 -30.32 32.24 -17.46
CA VAL A 388 -30.22 33.71 -17.48
C VAL A 388 -29.08 34.17 -16.59
N MET A 389 -29.02 33.68 -15.35
CA MET A 389 -27.98 34.03 -14.38
C MET A 389 -26.58 33.63 -14.87
N MET A 390 -26.43 32.43 -15.45
CA MET A 390 -25.15 31.95 -15.97
C MET A 390 -24.65 32.79 -17.16
N LYS A 391 -25.57 33.28 -18.00
CA LYS A 391 -25.25 34.20 -19.10
C LYS A 391 -24.83 35.59 -18.60
N LEU A 392 -25.51 36.12 -17.57
CA LEU A 392 -25.15 37.39 -16.96
C LEU A 392 -23.76 37.33 -16.30
N ASP A 393 -23.48 36.30 -15.49
CA ASP A 393 -22.17 36.08 -14.88
C ASP A 393 -21.05 35.98 -15.93
N GLY A 394 -21.29 35.26 -17.03
CA GLY A 394 -20.33 35.14 -18.13
C GLY A 394 -20.09 36.45 -18.90
N TRP A 395 -21.06 37.37 -18.89
CA TRP A 395 -20.94 38.67 -19.56
C TRP A 395 -20.20 39.69 -18.70
N PHE A 396 -20.52 39.76 -17.40
CA PHE A 396 -19.83 40.62 -16.44
C PHE A 396 -18.40 40.17 -16.16
N GLY A 397 -18.14 38.86 -16.07
CA GLY A 397 -16.78 38.33 -15.88
C GLY A 397 -15.81 38.66 -17.03
N LYS A 398 -16.31 38.92 -18.24
CA LYS A 398 -15.50 39.37 -19.38
C LYS A 398 -15.21 40.87 -19.41
N TRP A 399 -15.97 41.67 -18.69
CA TRP A 399 -15.81 43.12 -18.63
C TRP A 399 -14.87 43.59 -17.51
N PHE A 400 -14.64 42.74 -16.51
CA PHE A 400 -13.87 43.06 -15.31
C PHE A 400 -12.66 42.13 -15.08
N SER A 401 -12.25 41.36 -16.10
CA SER A 401 -11.02 40.54 -16.11
C SER A 401 -9.89 41.23 -16.85
#